data_AF-X6M4C9-F1
#
_entry.id   AF-X6M4C9-F1
#
_cell.length_a   1.000
_cell.length_b   1.000
_cell.length_c   1.000
_cell.angle_alpha   90.00
_cell.angle_beta   90.00
_cell.angle_gamma   90.00
#
_symmetry.space_group_name_H-M   'P 1'
#
loop_
_entity.id
_entity.type
_entity.pdbx_description
1 polymer ?
#
loop_
_entity_poly.entity_id
_entity_poly.type
_entity_poly.pdbx_seq_one_letter_code
_entity_poly.pdbx_strand_id
1 'polypeptide(L)'
;ELKKLCATAQINYDELTVPQSQSTGQIQVEQTPKSLPKLEKSCCGSCCSYCNTSTPQKQIQYYLEYREHMAKKIQEQLTHLSLSSTAFVHFHTRQGANLCLSAPIRFGLIELRISKASRPEDVLWENVGFEEYQVQMSRVGVNLAMVALLLFWSIPSTAIQGLANIQPIFERGGINLNHVLGAAFVSWLEGFLSILLLNVWLSLVPVIISNLKKYFDCLLVMLVLVTAVCGTILKNLETLQWQLEPFIKSMAYGLSQMSVYFMMYLLHQGLFDSVLELFRFGYWVSKWTVGSIDNTFYFAWTYPLFMIALTLAITYGAMSPLIWIFALLYFAIGYFIVTYQLSMCYINTNEIGLQLWPSIFNRLIIGIEIGNITVLAFVSLSEGIGPSVVMLFLIFLVYWVWKKMDQKFERLFHKRDTRFAHQSDELSSKHRRQALASEQEEKTSEDKSEIIGIGTTDQERRNLPQDPYIAPVLKKYRQ
;
A
#
# COMPACT_ATOMS: atom_id res chain seq x y z
N GLU A 1 -24.15 20.13 28.12
CA GLU A 1 -23.78 20.98 26.96
C GLU A 1 -23.96 20.27 25.61
N LEU A 2 -23.47 19.03 25.43
CA LEU A 2 -23.72 18.24 24.20
C LEU A 2 -25.21 17.98 23.86
N LYS A 3 -26.09 17.76 24.85
CA LYS A 3 -27.54 17.70 24.61
C LYS A 3 -28.16 19.04 24.16
N LYS A 4 -27.54 20.18 24.50
CA LYS A 4 -27.97 21.50 24.02
C LYS A 4 -27.50 21.77 22.59
N LEU A 5 -26.33 21.25 22.20
CA LEU A 5 -25.82 21.29 20.82
C LEU A 5 -26.66 20.41 19.87
N CYS A 6 -27.12 19.23 20.30
CA CYS A 6 -28.04 18.42 19.48
C CYS A 6 -29.42 19.07 19.30
N ALA A 7 -29.87 19.89 20.27
CA ALA A 7 -31.14 20.61 20.15
C ALA A 7 -31.06 21.85 19.24
N THR A 8 -29.85 22.40 19.01
CA THR A 8 -29.63 23.52 18.06
C THR A 8 -29.33 23.04 16.63
N ALA A 9 -29.09 21.74 16.43
CA ALA A 9 -28.85 21.11 15.13
C ALA A 9 -30.11 20.45 14.54
N GLN A 10 -31.31 20.93 14.88
CA GLN A 10 -32.50 20.70 14.06
C GLN A 10 -32.33 21.51 12.76
N ILE A 11 -31.64 20.91 11.79
CA ILE A 11 -31.62 21.39 10.42
C ILE A 11 -33.06 21.29 9.92
N ASN A 12 -33.69 22.45 9.78
CA ASN A 12 -35.01 22.64 9.20
C ASN A 12 -34.89 22.36 7.69
N TYR A 13 -35.23 21.14 7.27
CA TYR A 13 -35.13 20.74 5.85
C TYR A 13 -36.08 21.53 4.93
N ASP A 14 -37.07 22.24 5.49
CA ASP A 14 -38.04 23.04 4.74
C ASP A 14 -37.52 24.45 4.37
N GLU A 15 -36.39 24.91 4.93
CA GLU A 15 -35.81 26.23 4.64
C GLU A 15 -34.67 26.22 3.60
N LEU A 16 -34.34 25.07 3.01
CA LEU A 16 -33.49 25.01 1.81
C LEU A 16 -34.30 25.38 0.55
N THR A 17 -34.91 26.56 0.57
CA THR A 17 -35.29 27.24 -0.68
C THR A 17 -34.03 27.85 -1.28
N VAL A 18 -33.65 27.31 -2.44
CA VAL A 18 -32.65 27.88 -3.34
C VAL A 18 -32.96 29.38 -3.50
N PRO A 19 -31.99 30.30 -3.32
CA PRO A 19 -32.25 31.71 -3.61
C PRO A 19 -32.60 31.82 -5.10
N GLN A 20 -33.83 32.23 -5.39
CA GLN A 20 -34.21 32.65 -6.73
C GLN A 20 -33.45 33.94 -7.04
N SER A 21 -32.27 33.81 -7.67
CA SER A 21 -31.68 34.92 -8.39
C SER A 21 -32.58 35.21 -9.59
N GLN A 22 -33.38 36.27 -9.50
CA GLN A 22 -33.92 36.95 -10.66
C GLN A 22 -32.75 37.51 -11.48
N SER A 23 -32.30 36.75 -12.46
CA SER A 23 -31.60 37.30 -13.62
C SER A 23 -32.11 36.56 -14.85
N THR A 24 -32.87 37.29 -15.65
CA THR A 24 -33.29 36.97 -17.01
C THR A 24 -32.12 36.44 -17.83
N GLY A 25 -32.09 35.14 -18.04
CA GLY A 25 -31.21 34.45 -18.97
C GLY A 25 -31.80 33.06 -19.21
N GLN A 26 -32.31 32.84 -20.42
CA GLN A 26 -32.84 31.55 -20.84
C GLN A 26 -31.75 30.48 -20.65
N ILE A 27 -31.90 29.62 -19.65
CA ILE A 27 -31.19 28.35 -19.63
C ILE A 27 -31.91 27.46 -20.63
N GLN A 28 -31.34 27.37 -21.84
CA GLN A 28 -31.69 26.30 -22.75
C GLN A 28 -31.50 24.97 -22.00
N VAL A 29 -32.52 24.13 -22.03
CA VAL A 29 -32.44 22.74 -21.61
C VAL A 29 -31.48 22.05 -22.58
N GLU A 30 -30.19 22.18 -22.29
CA GLU A 30 -29.14 21.58 -23.07
C GLU A 30 -29.04 20.10 -22.67
N GLN A 31 -29.54 19.27 -23.58
CA GLN A 31 -29.21 17.86 -23.80
C GLN A 31 -29.21 16.96 -22.55
N THR A 32 -30.21 16.09 -22.51
CA THR A 32 -30.17 14.77 -21.85
C THR A 32 -28.74 14.26 -21.65
N PRO A 33 -28.33 13.86 -20.43
CA PRO A 33 -27.02 13.28 -20.23
C PRO A 33 -26.92 12.03 -21.12
N LYS A 34 -25.94 12.02 -22.04
CA LYS A 34 -25.78 11.01 -23.10
C LYS A 34 -25.59 9.56 -22.59
N SER A 35 -25.49 9.35 -21.28
CA SER A 35 -25.69 8.05 -20.64
C SER A 35 -25.81 8.23 -19.13
N LEU A 36 -26.92 7.76 -18.53
CA LEU A 36 -26.94 7.43 -17.11
C LEU A 36 -26.04 6.20 -16.86
N PRO A 37 -25.40 6.08 -15.68
CA PRO A 37 -24.67 4.87 -15.32
C PRO A 37 -25.62 3.66 -15.40
N LYS A 38 -25.24 2.67 -16.21
CA LYS A 38 -25.95 1.39 -16.32
C LYS A 38 -25.99 0.75 -14.92
N LEU A 39 -27.15 0.22 -14.53
CA LEU A 39 -27.23 -0.69 -13.41
C LEU A 39 -26.37 -1.92 -13.71
N GLU A 40 -25.12 -1.93 -13.23
CA GLU A 40 -24.36 -3.17 -13.06
C GLU A 40 -24.91 -3.90 -11.84
N LYS A 41 -26.08 -4.51 -12.00
CA LYS A 41 -26.33 -5.75 -11.28
C LYS A 41 -25.66 -6.83 -12.11
N SER A 42 -24.72 -7.55 -11.49
CA SER A 42 -24.22 -8.83 -11.98
C SER A 42 -25.42 -9.74 -12.21
N CYS A 43 -25.94 -9.73 -13.43
CA CYS A 43 -27.00 -10.63 -13.83
C CYS A 43 -26.33 -12.00 -13.96
N CYS A 44 -26.63 -12.89 -13.02
CA CYS A 44 -26.34 -14.31 -13.17
C CYS A 44 -26.90 -14.73 -14.53
N GLY A 45 -26.03 -15.33 -15.36
CA GLY A 45 -26.34 -15.63 -16.74
C GLY A 45 -27.70 -16.32 -16.91
N SER A 46 -28.40 -15.92 -17.97
CA SER A 46 -29.45 -16.69 -18.67
C SER A 46 -30.89 -16.79 -18.11
N CYS A 47 -31.33 -16.06 -17.08
CA CYS A 47 -32.71 -16.25 -16.56
C CYS A 47 -33.62 -15.02 -16.33
N CYS A 48 -33.28 -13.80 -16.75
CA CYS A 48 -34.17 -12.64 -16.48
C CYS A 48 -34.78 -12.02 -17.75
N SER A 49 -36.02 -12.38 -18.08
CA SER A 49 -36.84 -11.77 -19.15
C SER A 49 -37.22 -10.30 -18.89
N TYR A 50 -36.86 -9.76 -17.72
CA TYR A 50 -37.16 -8.39 -17.31
C TYR A 50 -36.17 -7.33 -17.85
N CYS A 51 -35.09 -7.76 -18.51
CA CYS A 51 -34.02 -6.85 -18.95
C CYS A 51 -34.33 -6.04 -20.22
N ASN A 52 -35.41 -6.35 -20.95
CA ASN A 52 -35.67 -5.72 -22.26
C ASN A 52 -36.62 -4.51 -22.24
N THR A 53 -37.08 -4.05 -21.07
CA THR A 53 -37.94 -2.86 -20.96
C THR A 53 -37.58 -2.00 -19.73
N SER A 54 -36.32 -1.59 -19.62
CA SER A 54 -35.97 -0.49 -18.72
C SER A 54 -36.20 0.84 -19.44
N THR A 55 -37.45 1.32 -19.42
CA THR A 55 -37.72 2.72 -19.72
C THR A 55 -36.89 3.60 -18.75
N PRO A 56 -36.29 4.71 -19.21
CA PRO A 56 -35.45 5.58 -18.37
C PRO A 56 -36.19 6.04 -17.11
N GLN A 57 -37.51 6.14 -17.14
CA GLN A 57 -38.37 6.42 -15.99
C GLN A 57 -38.28 5.36 -14.87
N LYS A 58 -38.21 4.06 -15.20
CA LYS A 58 -38.07 2.99 -14.19
C LYS A 58 -36.70 3.02 -13.50
N GLN A 59 -35.64 3.41 -14.22
CA GLN A 59 -34.31 3.58 -13.63
C GLN A 59 -34.28 4.79 -12.69
N ILE A 60 -34.88 5.92 -13.10
CA ILE A 60 -34.99 7.10 -12.25
C ILE A 60 -35.77 6.77 -10.97
N GLN A 61 -36.91 6.06 -11.10
CA GLN A 61 -37.70 5.66 -9.94
C GLN A 61 -36.93 4.74 -8.99
N TYR A 62 -36.15 3.78 -9.52
CA TYR A 62 -35.27 2.94 -8.70
C TYR A 62 -34.24 3.75 -7.91
N TYR A 63 -33.58 4.74 -8.54
CA TYR A 63 -32.60 5.57 -7.84
C TYR A 63 -33.25 6.49 -6.80
N LEU A 64 -34.47 6.97 -7.04
CA LEU A 64 -35.23 7.75 -6.05
C LEU A 64 -35.59 6.89 -4.83
N GLU A 65 -36.13 5.68 -5.05
CA GLU A 65 -36.42 4.73 -3.97
C GLU A 65 -35.16 4.32 -3.21
N TYR A 66 -34.04 4.10 -3.91
CA TYR A 66 -32.76 3.80 -3.28
C TYR A 66 -32.23 4.94 -2.41
N ARG A 67 -32.37 6.20 -2.87
CA ARG A 67 -32.00 7.38 -2.08
C ARG A 67 -32.83 7.50 -0.81
N GLU A 68 -34.14 7.29 -0.90
CA GLU A 68 -35.03 7.32 0.26
C GLU A 68 -34.70 6.19 1.25
N HIS A 69 -34.47 4.98 0.75
CA HIS A 69 -34.06 3.84 1.57
C HIS A 69 -32.73 4.12 2.29
N MET A 70 -31.74 4.68 1.60
CA MET A 70 -30.47 5.06 2.23
C MET A 70 -30.62 6.18 3.25
N ALA A 71 -31.46 7.18 2.98
CA ALA A 71 -31.75 8.24 3.94
C ALA A 71 -32.35 7.69 5.24
N LYS A 72 -33.32 6.76 5.13
CA LYS A 72 -33.87 6.06 6.30
C LYS A 72 -32.81 5.27 7.08
N LYS A 73 -31.96 4.51 6.37
CA LYS A 73 -30.89 3.72 6.99
C LYS A 73 -29.89 4.59 7.74
N ILE A 74 -29.53 5.76 7.19
CA ILE A 74 -28.67 6.74 7.86
C ILE A 74 -29.35 7.27 9.13
N GLN A 75 -30.64 7.57 9.06
CA GLN A 75 -31.39 8.09 10.19
C GLN A 75 -31.52 7.06 11.33
N GLU A 76 -31.77 5.79 11.00
CA GLU A 76 -31.76 4.68 11.97
C GLU A 76 -30.39 4.51 12.64
N GLN A 77 -29.29 4.63 11.88
CA GLN A 77 -27.94 4.58 12.44
C GLN A 77 -27.63 5.76 13.36
N LEU A 78 -28.09 6.97 13.00
CA LEU A 78 -27.94 8.16 13.84
C LEU A 78 -28.70 8.04 15.17
N THR A 79 -29.84 7.33 15.20
CA THR A 79 -30.59 7.09 16.43
C THR A 79 -29.94 6.06 17.37
N HIS A 80 -29.11 5.16 16.84
CA HIS A 80 -28.44 4.08 17.58
C HIS A 80 -26.92 4.28 17.67
N LEU A 81 -26.47 5.50 17.96
CA LEU A 81 -25.06 5.78 18.22
C LEU A 81 -24.62 5.08 19.53
N SER A 82 -23.81 4.04 19.42
CA SER A 82 -23.13 3.44 20.56
C SER A 82 -21.98 4.34 21.01
N LEU A 83 -21.82 4.54 22.31
CA LEU A 83 -20.61 5.17 22.84
C LEU A 83 -19.43 4.24 22.59
N SER A 84 -18.41 4.73 21.88
CA SER A 84 -17.13 4.05 21.78
C SER A 84 -16.24 4.41 22.97
N SER A 85 -15.36 3.48 23.35
CA SER A 85 -14.30 3.69 24.34
C SER A 85 -13.10 4.50 23.79
N THR A 86 -13.13 4.88 22.51
CA THR A 86 -12.09 5.66 21.84
C THR A 86 -12.53 7.10 21.60
N ALA A 87 -11.59 8.05 21.71
CA ALA A 87 -11.84 9.47 21.51
C ALA A 87 -10.65 10.17 20.85
N PHE A 88 -10.94 11.17 20.02
CA PHE A 88 -9.94 12.06 19.44
C PHE A 88 -9.84 13.33 20.29
N VAL A 89 -8.63 13.68 20.72
CA VAL A 89 -8.36 14.87 21.53
C VAL A 89 -7.52 15.85 20.72
N HIS A 90 -8.01 17.07 20.59
CA HIS A 90 -7.28 18.16 19.93
C HIS A 90 -6.64 19.08 20.98
N PHE A 91 -5.44 19.57 20.69
CA PHE A 91 -4.69 20.49 21.55
C PHE A 91 -4.44 21.80 20.80
N HIS A 92 -4.45 22.93 21.51
CA HIS A 92 -4.14 24.24 20.92
C HIS A 92 -2.70 24.36 20.40
N THR A 93 -1.77 23.60 20.98
CA THR A 93 -0.35 23.59 20.61
C THR A 93 0.13 22.17 20.29
N ARG A 94 1.04 22.03 19.32
CA ARG A 94 1.67 20.74 18.98
C ARG A 94 2.56 20.27 20.13
N GLN A 95 3.18 21.20 20.85
CA GLN A 95 3.94 20.88 22.06
C GLN A 95 3.05 20.21 23.12
N GLY A 96 1.85 20.74 23.38
CA GLY A 96 0.91 20.14 24.33
C GLY A 96 0.49 18.72 23.95
N ALA A 97 0.20 18.50 22.67
CA ALA A 97 -0.09 17.16 22.15
C ALA A 97 1.10 16.18 22.33
N ASN A 98 2.32 16.63 22.03
CA ASN A 98 3.53 15.80 22.19
C ASN A 98 3.84 15.47 23.66
N LEU A 99 3.57 16.39 24.59
CA LEU A 99 3.72 16.15 26.02
C LEU A 99 2.72 15.09 26.50
N CYS A 100 1.47 15.18 26.07
CA CYS A 100 0.45 14.18 26.36
C CYS A 100 0.85 12.78 25.85
N LEU A 101 1.39 12.69 24.63
CA LEU A 101 1.89 11.43 24.06
C LEU A 101 3.10 10.84 24.80
N SER A 102 3.83 11.64 25.56
CA SER A 102 5.07 11.22 26.22
C SER A 102 4.84 10.66 27.62
N ALA A 103 3.70 10.96 28.24
CA ALA A 103 3.38 10.58 29.60
C ALA A 103 2.26 9.50 29.63
N PRO A 104 2.43 8.41 30.40
CA PRO A 104 1.35 7.45 30.58
C PRO A 104 0.23 8.06 31.44
N ILE A 105 -1.01 8.04 30.93
CA ILE A 105 -2.19 8.45 31.69
C ILE A 105 -2.83 7.20 32.27
N ARG A 106 -2.90 7.13 33.61
CA ARG A 106 -3.43 5.97 34.33
C ARG A 106 -4.60 6.36 35.22
N PHE A 107 -5.61 5.49 35.25
CA PHE A 107 -6.67 5.52 36.25
C PHE A 107 -6.61 4.20 37.05
N GLY A 108 -5.95 4.24 38.22
CA GLY A 108 -5.65 3.05 39.00
C GLY A 108 -4.71 2.09 38.25
N LEU A 109 -5.17 0.87 37.98
CA LEU A 109 -4.41 -0.16 37.25
C LEU A 109 -4.60 -0.11 35.73
N ILE A 110 -5.54 0.71 35.24
CA ILE A 110 -5.84 0.82 33.81
C ILE A 110 -5.04 1.99 33.23
N GLU A 111 -4.23 1.71 32.21
CA GLU A 111 -3.51 2.71 31.44
C GLU A 111 -4.28 3.04 30.16
N LEU A 112 -4.52 4.32 29.89
CA LEU A 112 -5.07 4.73 28.60
C LEU A 112 -4.01 4.60 27.52
N ARG A 113 -4.38 3.89 26.47
CA ARG A 113 -3.56 3.79 25.27
C ARG A 113 -3.69 5.05 24.44
N ILE A 114 -2.70 5.92 24.54
CA ILE A 114 -2.62 7.16 23.75
C ILE A 114 -1.72 6.90 22.54
N SER A 115 -2.20 7.29 21.37
CA SER A 115 -1.41 7.23 20.14
C SER A 115 -1.66 8.49 19.31
N LYS A 116 -0.69 8.82 18.45
CA LYS A 116 -0.83 9.96 17.55
C LYS A 116 -1.93 9.65 16.53
N ALA A 117 -2.93 10.51 16.44
CA ALA A 117 -3.99 10.37 15.44
C ALA A 117 -3.41 10.49 14.01
N SER A 118 -3.83 9.59 13.13
CA SER A 118 -3.61 9.69 11.70
C SER A 118 -4.46 10.82 11.10
N ARG A 119 -4.22 11.17 9.83
CA ARG A 119 -5.06 12.12 9.12
C ARG A 119 -6.49 11.57 9.01
N PRO A 120 -7.53 12.43 8.97
CA PRO A 120 -8.91 11.97 8.91
C PRO A 120 -9.20 11.02 7.73
N GLU A 121 -8.51 11.21 6.60
CA GLU A 121 -8.57 10.36 5.41
C GLU A 121 -7.89 8.99 5.58
N ASP A 122 -6.84 8.92 6.41
CA ASP A 122 -6.09 7.69 6.71
C ASP A 122 -6.73 6.86 7.85
N VAL A 123 -7.77 7.38 8.50
CA VAL A 123 -8.46 6.68 9.60
C VAL A 123 -9.46 5.69 9.03
N LEU A 124 -9.23 4.40 9.32
CA LEU A 124 -10.21 3.35 9.05
C LEU A 124 -11.32 3.41 10.10
N TRP A 125 -12.33 4.26 9.87
CA TRP A 125 -13.42 4.55 10.82
C TRP A 125 -14.16 3.30 11.31
N GLU A 126 -14.30 2.30 10.44
CA GLU A 126 -14.91 0.99 10.77
C GLU A 126 -14.16 0.26 11.90
N ASN A 127 -12.86 0.52 12.06
CA ASN A 127 -12.01 -0.18 13.02
C ASN A 127 -11.79 0.59 14.34
N VAL A 128 -12.20 1.86 14.41
CA VAL A 128 -11.92 2.74 15.58
C VAL A 128 -12.73 2.32 16.82
N GLY A 129 -13.88 1.68 16.61
CA GLY A 129 -14.81 1.32 17.68
C GLY A 129 -14.53 0.01 18.42
N PHE A 130 -13.59 -0.81 17.95
CA PHE A 130 -13.37 -2.14 18.51
C PHE A 130 -12.67 -2.10 19.87
N GLU A 131 -13.13 -2.97 20.78
CA GLU A 131 -12.49 -3.15 22.08
C GLU A 131 -11.17 -3.93 21.95
N GLU A 132 -10.21 -3.66 22.85
CA GLU A 132 -8.87 -4.27 22.81
C GLU A 132 -8.93 -5.80 22.89
N TYR A 133 -9.89 -6.38 23.62
CA TYR A 133 -10.08 -7.83 23.67
C TYR A 133 -10.45 -8.42 22.31
N GLN A 134 -11.38 -7.79 21.58
CA GLN A 134 -11.78 -8.22 20.23
C GLN A 134 -10.59 -8.12 19.26
N VAL A 135 -9.83 -7.02 19.33
CA VAL A 135 -8.61 -6.83 18.53
C VAL A 135 -7.57 -7.92 18.81
N GLN A 136 -7.38 -8.31 20.07
CA GLN A 136 -6.45 -9.38 20.44
C GLN A 136 -6.90 -10.75 19.92
N MET A 137 -8.18 -11.10 20.05
CA MET A 137 -8.72 -12.33 19.48
C MET A 137 -8.57 -12.38 17.96
N SER A 138 -8.92 -11.29 17.26
CA SER A 138 -8.72 -11.18 15.82
C SER A 138 -7.24 -11.30 15.44
N ARG A 139 -6.32 -10.75 16.24
CA ARG A 139 -4.87 -10.90 15.99
C ARG A 139 -4.42 -12.37 16.06
N VAL A 140 -4.90 -13.12 17.05
CA VAL A 140 -4.63 -14.56 17.17
C VAL A 140 -5.22 -15.31 15.99
N GLY A 141 -6.49 -15.03 15.64
CA GLY A 141 -7.16 -15.64 14.50
C GLY A 141 -6.44 -15.40 13.17
N VAL A 142 -6.03 -14.16 12.88
CA VAL A 142 -5.27 -13.83 11.66
C VAL A 142 -3.89 -14.50 11.65
N ASN A 143 -3.23 -14.63 12.81
CA ASN A 143 -1.95 -15.33 12.88
C ASN A 143 -2.11 -16.83 12.60
N LEU A 144 -3.15 -17.47 13.15
CA LEU A 144 -3.46 -18.87 12.86
C LEU A 144 -3.83 -19.08 11.39
N ALA A 145 -4.68 -18.21 10.84
CA ALA A 145 -5.07 -18.23 9.43
C ALA A 145 -3.85 -18.06 8.50
N MET A 146 -2.89 -17.22 8.88
CA MET A 146 -1.65 -17.03 8.14
C MET A 146 -0.77 -18.28 8.14
N VAL A 147 -0.67 -19.00 9.26
CA VAL A 147 0.04 -20.30 9.29
C VAL A 147 -0.67 -21.33 8.41
N ALA A 148 -2.00 -21.41 8.50
CA ALA A 148 -2.79 -22.30 7.64
C ALA A 148 -2.60 -21.97 6.14
N LEU A 149 -2.60 -20.67 5.80
CA LEU A 149 -2.34 -20.20 4.45
C LEU A 149 -0.95 -20.64 3.98
N LEU A 150 0.09 -20.47 4.79
CA LEU A 150 1.46 -20.88 4.46
C LEU A 150 1.55 -22.39 4.14
N LEU A 151 0.89 -23.23 4.94
CA LEU A 151 0.84 -24.67 4.72
C LEU A 151 0.12 -25.01 3.41
N PHE A 152 -1.08 -24.46 3.20
CA PHE A 152 -1.83 -24.71 1.98
C PHE A 152 -1.09 -24.23 0.72
N TRP A 153 -0.45 -23.07 0.81
CA TRP A 153 0.28 -22.45 -0.29
C TRP A 153 1.54 -23.20 -0.71
N SER A 154 2.11 -24.00 0.19
CA SER A 154 3.28 -24.83 -0.13
C SER A 154 2.96 -25.89 -1.19
N ILE A 155 1.71 -26.36 -1.28
CA ILE A 155 1.31 -27.43 -2.21
C ILE A 155 1.40 -26.94 -3.67
N PRO A 156 0.72 -25.84 -4.09
CA PRO A 156 0.86 -25.35 -5.46
C PRO A 156 2.28 -24.85 -5.75
N SER A 157 2.95 -24.24 -4.77
CA SER A 157 4.32 -23.77 -4.94
C SER A 157 5.29 -24.92 -5.24
N THR A 158 5.09 -26.08 -4.60
CA THR A 158 5.88 -27.29 -4.88
C THR A 158 5.58 -27.83 -6.28
N ALA A 159 4.31 -27.86 -6.69
CA ALA A 159 3.94 -28.28 -8.04
C ALA A 159 4.57 -27.38 -9.13
N ILE A 160 4.58 -26.05 -8.91
CA ILE A 160 5.23 -25.07 -9.79
C ILE A 160 6.75 -25.28 -9.85
N GLN A 161 7.38 -25.70 -8.75
CA GLN A 161 8.81 -26.05 -8.76
C GLN A 161 9.10 -27.37 -9.47
N GLY A 162 8.15 -28.31 -9.48
CA GLY A 162 8.23 -29.48 -10.34
C GLY A 162 8.29 -29.10 -11.83
N LEU A 163 7.58 -28.05 -12.24
CA LEU A 163 7.65 -27.51 -13.60
C LEU A 163 9.01 -26.89 -13.96
N ALA A 164 9.88 -26.58 -12.98
CA ALA A 164 11.25 -26.15 -13.26
C ALA A 164 12.19 -27.33 -13.60
N ASN A 165 11.73 -28.57 -13.49
CA ASN A 165 12.50 -29.78 -13.77
C ASN A 165 11.61 -30.79 -14.53
N ILE A 166 11.10 -30.39 -15.70
CA ILE A 166 10.13 -31.17 -16.47
C ILE A 166 10.81 -32.33 -17.20
N GLN A 167 12.05 -32.16 -17.64
CA GLN A 167 12.78 -33.12 -18.45
C GLN A 167 12.79 -34.57 -17.90
N PRO A 168 13.12 -34.84 -16.62
CA PRO A 168 13.12 -36.21 -16.08
C PRO A 168 11.73 -36.87 -16.11
N ILE A 169 10.65 -36.07 -16.01
CA ILE A 169 9.27 -36.56 -16.02
C ILE A 169 8.88 -37.02 -17.43
N PHE A 170 9.26 -36.26 -18.46
CA PHE A 170 8.94 -36.60 -19.85
C PHE A 170 9.83 -37.70 -20.43
N GLU A 171 11.09 -37.78 -19.99
CA GLU A 171 11.97 -38.89 -20.32
C GLU A 171 11.40 -40.23 -19.83
N ARG A 172 10.77 -40.25 -18.65
CA ARG A 172 10.05 -41.44 -18.14
C ARG A 172 8.81 -41.78 -18.97
N GLY A 173 8.20 -40.80 -19.63
CA GLY A 173 7.08 -40.96 -20.57
C GLY A 173 7.49 -41.28 -22.01
N GLY A 174 8.79 -41.41 -22.30
CA GLY A 174 9.32 -41.74 -23.63
C GLY A 174 9.41 -40.57 -24.62
N ILE A 175 9.17 -39.32 -24.18
CA ILE A 175 9.26 -38.13 -25.04
C ILE A 175 10.50 -37.34 -24.64
N ASN A 176 11.49 -37.27 -25.53
CA ASN A 176 12.66 -36.44 -25.31
C ASN A 176 12.43 -35.02 -25.89
N LEU A 177 12.03 -34.07 -25.04
CA LEU A 177 11.76 -32.68 -25.46
C LEU A 177 12.96 -32.03 -26.14
N ASN A 178 14.18 -32.42 -25.77
CA ASN A 178 15.40 -31.82 -26.34
C ASN A 178 15.54 -32.12 -27.82
N HIS A 179 15.04 -33.26 -28.30
CA HIS A 179 15.08 -33.62 -29.72
C HIS A 179 14.01 -32.85 -30.52
N VAL A 180 12.92 -32.42 -29.88
CA VAL A 180 11.80 -31.75 -30.56
C VAL A 180 11.99 -30.24 -30.62
N LEU A 181 12.41 -29.63 -29.50
CA LEU A 181 12.45 -28.17 -29.33
C LEU A 181 13.88 -27.60 -29.18
N GLY A 182 14.89 -28.46 -29.02
CA GLY A 182 16.27 -28.07 -28.74
C GLY A 182 16.53 -27.85 -27.26
N ALA A 183 17.64 -28.42 -26.75
CA ALA A 183 17.96 -28.43 -25.33
C ALA A 183 17.99 -27.03 -24.69
N ALA A 184 18.58 -26.03 -25.36
CA ALA A 184 18.67 -24.67 -24.83
C ALA A 184 17.30 -24.01 -24.67
N PHE A 185 16.38 -24.23 -25.61
CA PHE A 185 15.04 -23.64 -25.54
C PHE A 185 14.19 -24.32 -24.47
N VAL A 186 14.30 -25.64 -24.32
CA VAL A 186 13.59 -26.39 -23.26
C VAL A 186 14.03 -25.89 -21.88
N SER A 187 15.34 -25.78 -21.61
CA SER A 187 15.82 -25.29 -20.31
C SER A 187 15.39 -23.85 -20.02
N TRP A 188 15.39 -22.97 -21.05
CA TRP A 188 14.89 -21.61 -20.90
C TRP A 188 13.37 -21.60 -20.61
N LEU A 189 12.59 -22.38 -21.36
CA LEU A 189 11.14 -22.47 -21.21
C LEU A 189 10.74 -23.00 -19.83
N GLU A 190 11.40 -24.05 -19.34
CA GLU A 190 11.17 -24.63 -18.01
C GLU A 190 11.40 -23.60 -16.90
N GLY A 191 12.54 -22.90 -16.96
CA GLY A 191 12.89 -21.85 -15.99
C GLY A 191 11.92 -20.67 -16.04
N PHE A 192 11.69 -20.12 -17.24
CA PHE A 192 10.82 -18.96 -17.43
C PHE A 192 9.37 -19.25 -17.03
N LEU A 193 8.80 -20.39 -17.47
CA LEU A 193 7.42 -20.76 -17.19
C LEU A 193 7.19 -21.00 -15.70
N SER A 194 8.11 -21.70 -15.02
CA SER A 194 7.99 -21.94 -13.57
C SER A 194 7.99 -20.63 -12.79
N ILE A 195 8.89 -19.69 -13.14
CA ILE A 195 8.97 -18.38 -12.48
C ILE A 195 7.73 -17.54 -12.76
N LEU A 196 7.26 -17.49 -14.01
CA LEU A 196 6.07 -16.75 -14.39
C LEU A 196 4.83 -17.26 -13.62
N LEU A 197 4.65 -18.58 -13.57
CA LEU A 197 3.55 -19.20 -12.81
C LEU A 197 3.66 -18.90 -11.32
N LEU A 198 4.87 -18.94 -10.75
CA LEU A 198 5.09 -18.58 -9.35
C LEU A 198 4.75 -17.11 -9.10
N ASN A 199 5.17 -16.18 -9.95
CA ASN A 199 4.84 -14.76 -9.83
C ASN A 199 3.33 -14.51 -9.93
N VAL A 200 2.65 -15.15 -10.88
CA VAL A 200 1.19 -15.06 -11.01
C VAL A 200 0.51 -15.60 -9.75
N TRP A 201 0.96 -16.75 -9.23
CA TRP A 201 0.46 -17.29 -7.97
C TRP A 201 0.68 -16.31 -6.81
N LEU A 202 1.89 -15.76 -6.65
CA LEU A 202 2.23 -14.80 -5.59
C LEU A 202 1.46 -13.47 -5.70
N SER A 203 1.01 -13.09 -6.90
CA SER A 203 0.17 -11.88 -7.11
C SER A 203 -1.20 -11.97 -6.43
N LEU A 204 -1.67 -13.17 -6.08
CA LEU A 204 -2.91 -13.37 -5.34
C LEU A 204 -2.77 -13.10 -3.83
N VAL A 205 -1.57 -13.24 -3.26
CA VAL A 205 -1.31 -12.98 -1.83
C VAL A 205 -1.70 -11.56 -1.40
N PRO A 206 -1.30 -10.47 -2.07
CA PRO A 206 -1.67 -9.12 -1.65
C PRO A 206 -3.18 -8.82 -1.74
N VAL A 207 -3.94 -9.59 -2.53
CA VAL A 207 -5.41 -9.52 -2.57
C VAL A 207 -6.02 -10.09 -1.29
N ILE A 208 -5.42 -11.15 -0.75
CA ILE A 208 -5.86 -11.82 0.49
C ILE A 208 -5.35 -11.06 1.73
N ILE A 209 -4.11 -10.58 1.69
CA ILE A 209 -3.41 -9.93 2.81
C ILE A 209 -3.14 -8.47 2.47
N SER A 210 -3.98 -7.58 3.02
CA SER A 210 -3.78 -6.13 2.93
C SER A 210 -2.68 -5.61 3.90
N ASN A 211 -2.31 -6.40 4.91
CA ASN A 211 -1.32 -5.98 5.90
C ASN A 211 0.12 -6.11 5.38
N LEU A 212 0.78 -4.97 5.11
CA LEU A 212 2.17 -4.85 4.65
C LEU A 212 3.15 -5.79 5.37
N LYS A 213 3.07 -5.83 6.70
CA LYS A 213 4.00 -6.59 7.54
C LYS A 213 3.81 -8.09 7.30
N LYS A 214 2.57 -8.55 7.45
CA LYS A 214 2.25 -9.97 7.24
C LYS A 214 2.52 -10.39 5.80
N TYR A 215 2.30 -9.50 4.83
CA TYR A 215 2.56 -9.77 3.42
C TYR A 215 4.05 -10.04 3.15
N PHE A 216 4.96 -9.20 3.64
CA PHE A 216 6.40 -9.47 3.51
C PHE A 216 6.81 -10.76 4.21
N ASP A 217 6.35 -11.00 5.45
CA ASP A 217 6.70 -12.22 6.20
C ASP A 217 6.23 -13.47 5.44
N CYS A 218 5.03 -13.39 4.87
CA CYS A 218 4.42 -14.44 4.06
C CYS A 218 5.24 -14.71 2.79
N LEU A 219 5.57 -13.66 2.03
CA LEU A 219 6.37 -13.82 0.83
C LEU A 219 7.78 -14.33 1.14
N LEU A 220 8.41 -13.86 2.21
CA LEU A 220 9.73 -14.34 2.61
C LEU A 220 9.71 -15.85 2.86
N VAL A 221 8.72 -16.35 3.61
CA VAL A 221 8.60 -17.78 3.87
C VAL A 221 8.22 -18.55 2.60
N MET A 222 7.22 -18.08 1.85
CA MET A 222 6.70 -18.79 0.67
C MET A 222 7.69 -18.81 -0.49
N LEU A 223 8.32 -17.68 -0.80
CA LEU A 223 9.19 -17.53 -1.96
C LEU A 223 10.63 -17.92 -1.63
N VAL A 224 11.18 -17.60 -0.47
CA VAL A 224 12.59 -17.93 -0.17
C VAL A 224 12.68 -19.33 0.44
N LEU A 225 12.03 -19.55 1.59
CA LEU A 225 12.22 -20.78 2.35
C LEU A 225 11.55 -21.99 1.69
N VAL A 226 10.25 -21.89 1.37
CA VAL A 226 9.50 -23.02 0.80
C VAL A 226 10.04 -23.39 -0.58
N THR A 227 10.37 -22.42 -1.44
CA THR A 227 10.94 -22.78 -2.74
C THR A 227 12.37 -23.32 -2.65
N ALA A 228 13.20 -22.80 -1.75
CA ALA A 228 14.53 -23.37 -1.56
C ALA A 228 14.44 -24.83 -1.10
N VAL A 229 13.59 -25.12 -0.11
CA VAL A 229 13.44 -26.49 0.45
C VAL A 229 12.79 -27.44 -0.56
N CYS A 230 11.64 -27.09 -1.12
CA CYS A 230 10.92 -27.95 -2.06
C CYS A 230 11.73 -28.18 -3.33
N GLY A 231 12.39 -27.15 -3.85
CA GLY A 231 13.19 -27.24 -5.08
C GLY A 231 14.43 -28.09 -4.88
N THR A 232 15.07 -27.99 -3.71
CA THR A 232 16.19 -28.86 -3.30
C THR A 232 15.76 -30.33 -3.27
N ILE A 233 14.62 -30.64 -2.65
CA ILE A 233 14.10 -32.00 -2.55
C ILE A 233 13.76 -32.56 -3.93
N LEU A 234 13.04 -31.79 -4.76
CA LEU A 234 12.62 -32.24 -6.09
C LEU A 234 13.81 -32.48 -7.02
N LYS A 235 14.82 -31.61 -7.02
CA LYS A 235 16.02 -31.75 -7.86
C LYS A 235 16.87 -32.96 -7.48
N ASN A 236 16.86 -33.35 -6.21
CA ASN A 236 17.67 -34.45 -5.71
C ASN A 236 16.86 -35.74 -5.49
N LEU A 237 15.62 -35.82 -5.99
CA LEU A 237 14.70 -36.92 -5.68
C LEU A 237 15.27 -38.32 -5.95
N GLU A 238 16.03 -38.47 -7.03
CA GLU A 238 16.62 -39.75 -7.43
C GLU A 238 17.90 -40.11 -6.66
N THR A 239 18.58 -39.10 -6.11
CA THR A 239 19.81 -39.25 -5.32
C THR A 239 19.54 -39.23 -3.81
N LEU A 240 18.28 -39.03 -3.41
CA LEU A 240 17.85 -39.05 -2.02
C LEU A 240 17.93 -40.47 -1.47
N GLN A 241 19.05 -40.75 -0.82
CA GLN A 241 19.21 -41.92 0.03
C GLN A 241 18.60 -41.64 1.40
N TRP A 242 17.91 -42.62 1.98
CA TRP A 242 17.33 -42.52 3.33
C TRP A 242 18.36 -42.59 4.48
N GLN A 243 19.65 -42.46 4.17
CA GLN A 243 20.74 -42.40 5.14
C GLN A 243 21.12 -40.94 5.43
N LEU A 244 21.31 -40.63 6.72
CA LEU A 244 21.45 -39.24 7.19
C LEU A 244 22.62 -38.48 6.57
N GLU A 245 23.80 -39.11 6.44
CA GLU A 245 25.00 -38.45 5.93
C GLU A 245 24.92 -38.06 4.44
N PRO A 246 24.60 -38.98 3.51
CA PRO A 246 24.44 -38.61 2.10
C PRO A 246 23.23 -37.69 1.88
N PHE A 247 22.15 -37.87 2.64
CA PHE A 247 20.99 -36.98 2.60
C PHE A 247 21.37 -35.52 2.87
N ILE A 248 22.14 -35.29 3.95
CA ILE A 248 22.60 -33.95 4.34
C ILE A 248 23.47 -33.32 3.25
N LYS A 249 24.40 -34.08 2.67
CA LYS A 249 25.27 -33.58 1.59
C LYS A 249 24.47 -33.24 0.33
N SER A 250 23.48 -34.05 -0.03
CA SER A 250 22.58 -33.77 -1.17
C SER A 250 21.73 -32.52 -0.94
N MET A 251 21.25 -32.30 0.30
CA MET A 251 20.51 -31.08 0.64
C MET A 251 21.36 -29.82 0.50
N ALA A 252 22.61 -29.85 0.94
CA ALA A 252 23.53 -28.72 0.81
C ALA A 252 23.83 -28.40 -0.66
N TYR A 253 24.07 -29.44 -1.47
CA TYR A 253 24.27 -29.28 -2.91
C TYR A 253 23.02 -28.71 -3.59
N GLY A 254 21.84 -29.27 -3.32
CA GLY A 254 20.60 -28.76 -3.92
C GLY A 254 20.26 -27.33 -3.49
N LEU A 255 20.58 -26.93 -2.26
CA LEU A 255 20.44 -25.55 -1.81
C LEU A 255 21.30 -24.61 -2.69
N SER A 256 22.56 -24.97 -2.96
CA SER A 256 23.41 -24.18 -3.87
C SER A 256 22.88 -24.15 -5.31
N GLN A 257 22.29 -25.24 -5.81
CA GLN A 257 21.68 -25.31 -7.14
C GLN A 257 20.44 -24.42 -7.28
N MET A 258 19.76 -24.09 -6.18
CA MET A 258 18.64 -23.15 -6.21
C MET A 258 19.08 -21.72 -6.55
N SER A 259 20.36 -21.38 -6.37
CA SER A 259 20.90 -20.08 -6.81
C SER A 259 20.65 -19.82 -8.30
N VAL A 260 20.73 -20.83 -9.16
CA VAL A 260 20.47 -20.70 -10.60
C VAL A 260 19.01 -20.33 -10.87
N TYR A 261 18.08 -20.94 -10.14
CA TYR A 261 16.67 -20.60 -10.21
C TYR A 261 16.44 -19.14 -9.77
N PHE A 262 17.03 -18.71 -8.65
CA PHE A 262 16.88 -17.34 -8.16
C PHE A 262 17.58 -16.29 -9.02
N MET A 263 18.67 -16.63 -9.72
CA MET A 263 19.27 -15.78 -10.74
C MET A 263 18.29 -15.53 -11.89
N MET A 264 17.66 -16.60 -12.40
CA MET A 264 16.61 -16.47 -13.43
C MET A 264 15.40 -15.71 -12.92
N TYR A 265 15.02 -15.88 -11.65
CA TYR A 265 13.96 -15.11 -11.01
C TYR A 265 14.26 -13.61 -11.00
N LEU A 266 15.47 -13.21 -10.57
CA LEU A 266 15.87 -11.80 -10.58
C LEU A 266 15.95 -11.23 -12.00
N LEU A 267 16.43 -12.02 -12.96
CA LEU A 267 16.45 -11.63 -14.38
C LEU A 267 15.04 -11.42 -14.92
N HIS A 268 14.11 -12.32 -14.60
CA HIS A 268 12.69 -12.20 -14.96
C HIS A 268 12.08 -10.94 -14.34
N GLN A 269 12.32 -10.69 -13.05
CA GLN A 269 11.85 -9.49 -12.35
C GLN A 269 12.41 -8.20 -12.97
N GLY A 270 13.70 -8.20 -13.31
CA GLY A 270 14.39 -7.03 -13.89
C GLY A 270 14.02 -6.73 -15.34
N LEU A 271 13.82 -7.74 -16.17
CA LEU A 271 13.60 -7.54 -17.61
C LEU A 271 12.14 -7.71 -18.04
N PHE A 272 11.42 -8.65 -17.44
CA PHE A 272 10.03 -8.92 -17.83
C PHE A 272 9.06 -8.12 -16.95
N ASP A 273 9.09 -8.33 -15.62
CA ASP A 273 8.11 -7.71 -14.72
C ASP A 273 8.28 -6.18 -14.68
N SER A 274 9.53 -5.69 -14.71
CA SER A 274 9.81 -4.25 -14.78
C SER A 274 9.23 -3.61 -16.04
N VAL A 275 9.28 -4.28 -17.20
CA VAL A 275 8.69 -3.76 -18.44
C VAL A 275 7.16 -3.74 -18.35
N LEU A 276 6.55 -4.79 -17.77
CA LEU A 276 5.11 -4.81 -17.53
C LEU A 276 4.66 -3.69 -16.58
N GLU A 277 5.47 -3.41 -15.56
CA GLU A 277 5.23 -2.32 -14.62
C GLU A 277 5.35 -0.96 -15.32
N LEU A 278 6.36 -0.77 -16.17
CA LEU A 278 6.52 0.45 -16.98
C LEU A 278 5.27 0.73 -17.84
N PHE A 279 4.73 -0.30 -18.50
CA PHE A 279 3.48 -0.18 -19.26
C PHE A 279 2.22 -0.14 -18.38
N ARG A 280 2.37 -0.31 -17.06
CA ARG A 280 1.30 -0.39 -16.07
C ARG A 280 0.25 -1.42 -16.47
N PHE A 281 0.70 -2.62 -16.88
CA PHE A 281 -0.18 -3.68 -17.37
C PHE A 281 -1.30 -4.00 -16.36
N GLY A 282 -0.96 -4.09 -15.06
CA GLY A 282 -1.94 -4.30 -14.00
C GLY A 282 -3.04 -3.24 -13.95
N TYR A 283 -2.70 -1.96 -14.10
CA TYR A 283 -3.67 -0.87 -14.14
C TYR A 283 -4.65 -1.02 -15.31
N TRP A 284 -4.15 -1.32 -16.51
CA TRP A 284 -4.98 -1.47 -17.70
C TRP A 284 -5.91 -2.69 -17.62
N VAL A 285 -5.41 -3.82 -17.15
CA VAL A 285 -6.22 -5.02 -16.92
C VAL A 285 -7.33 -4.70 -15.92
N SER A 286 -6.98 -4.11 -14.78
CA SER A 286 -7.97 -3.86 -13.74
C SER A 286 -8.97 -2.76 -14.12
N LYS A 287 -8.55 -1.76 -14.91
CA LYS A 287 -9.45 -0.76 -15.52
C LYS A 287 -10.44 -1.40 -16.49
N TRP A 288 -10.00 -2.38 -17.27
CA TRP A 288 -10.87 -3.11 -18.19
C TRP A 288 -11.88 -4.00 -17.46
N THR A 289 -11.50 -4.60 -16.32
CA THR A 289 -12.38 -5.52 -15.57
C THR A 289 -13.30 -4.84 -14.57
N VAL A 290 -12.85 -3.78 -13.87
CA VAL A 290 -13.58 -3.16 -12.74
C VAL A 290 -14.06 -1.73 -13.07
N GLY A 291 -13.58 -1.10 -14.14
CA GLY A 291 -14.11 0.17 -14.65
C GLY A 291 -13.63 1.43 -13.93
N SER A 292 -13.32 1.39 -12.63
CA SER A 292 -12.74 2.54 -11.91
C SER A 292 -11.74 2.12 -10.84
N ILE A 293 -10.47 2.48 -11.02
CA ILE A 293 -9.42 2.30 -10.02
C ILE A 293 -8.62 3.60 -9.93
N ASP A 294 -8.41 4.05 -8.70
CA ASP A 294 -7.63 5.24 -8.43
C ASP A 294 -6.16 5.00 -8.78
N ASN A 295 -5.52 6.00 -9.40
CA ASN A 295 -4.10 5.97 -9.78
C ASN A 295 -3.20 6.17 -8.55
N THR A 296 -3.35 5.30 -7.56
CA THR A 296 -2.59 5.35 -6.30
C THR A 296 -1.40 4.41 -6.34
N PHE A 297 -0.32 4.81 -5.69
CA PHE A 297 0.86 3.96 -5.54
C PHE A 297 0.65 3.01 -4.36
N TYR A 298 0.49 1.72 -4.66
CA TYR A 298 0.40 0.68 -3.63
C TYR A 298 1.79 0.33 -3.09
N PHE A 299 2.26 1.15 -2.15
CA PHE A 299 3.53 0.90 -1.44
C PHE A 299 3.56 -0.51 -0.85
N ALA A 300 2.42 -1.01 -0.38
CA ALA A 300 2.35 -2.31 0.27
C ALA A 300 2.64 -3.50 -0.62
N TRP A 301 2.38 -3.40 -1.92
CA TRP A 301 2.61 -4.49 -2.86
C TRP A 301 4.02 -4.43 -3.44
N THR A 302 4.50 -3.23 -3.74
CA THR A 302 5.77 -3.01 -4.43
C THR A 302 6.98 -3.20 -3.51
N TYR A 303 6.91 -2.68 -2.28
CA TYR A 303 8.05 -2.69 -1.34
C TYR A 303 8.59 -4.10 -1.03
N PRO A 304 7.74 -5.10 -0.69
CA PRO A 304 8.24 -6.43 -0.33
C PRO A 304 9.00 -7.14 -1.44
N LEU A 305 8.67 -6.88 -2.71
CA LEU A 305 9.34 -7.48 -3.87
C LEU A 305 10.81 -7.05 -3.93
N PHE A 306 11.09 -5.75 -3.78
CA PHE A 306 12.47 -5.24 -3.72
C PHE A 306 13.26 -5.83 -2.55
N MET A 307 12.61 -5.99 -1.41
CA MET A 307 13.25 -6.52 -0.21
C MET A 307 13.60 -8.00 -0.32
N ILE A 308 12.74 -8.79 -0.98
CA ILE A 308 13.02 -10.20 -1.23
C ILE A 308 14.12 -10.35 -2.26
N ALA A 309 14.13 -9.53 -3.32
CA ALA A 309 15.23 -9.51 -4.28
C ALA A 309 16.59 -9.25 -3.59
N LEU A 310 16.63 -8.28 -2.66
CA LEU A 310 17.82 -8.01 -1.85
C LEU A 310 18.18 -9.22 -0.96
N THR A 311 17.20 -9.82 -0.30
CA THR A 311 17.39 -11.00 0.56
C THR A 311 17.96 -12.18 -0.24
N LEU A 312 17.45 -12.42 -1.45
CA LEU A 312 17.94 -13.47 -2.36
C LEU A 312 19.38 -13.21 -2.80
N ALA A 313 19.70 -11.96 -3.20
CA ALA A 313 21.05 -11.58 -3.60
C ALA A 313 22.06 -11.79 -2.47
N ILE A 314 21.71 -11.44 -1.24
CA ILE A 314 22.58 -11.64 -0.07
C ILE A 314 22.72 -13.14 0.26
N THR A 315 21.61 -13.88 0.25
CA THR A 315 21.58 -15.30 0.61
C THR A 315 22.41 -16.15 -0.35
N TYR A 316 22.21 -15.97 -1.65
CA TYR A 316 22.87 -16.78 -2.68
C TYR A 316 24.13 -16.14 -3.26
N GLY A 317 24.43 -14.89 -2.91
CA GLY A 317 25.60 -14.16 -3.43
C GLY A 317 26.94 -14.74 -3.01
N ALA A 318 27.00 -15.37 -1.83
CA ALA A 318 28.19 -16.10 -1.39
C ALA A 318 28.38 -17.43 -2.16
N MET A 319 27.28 -18.07 -2.57
CA MET A 319 27.31 -19.36 -3.29
C MET A 319 27.52 -19.18 -4.80
N SER A 320 26.87 -18.17 -5.39
CA SER A 320 26.93 -17.84 -6.80
C SER A 320 27.10 -16.33 -6.97
N PRO A 321 28.34 -15.83 -7.10
CA PRO A 321 28.63 -14.39 -7.20
C PRO A 321 27.94 -13.70 -8.38
N LEU A 322 27.58 -14.44 -9.42
CA LEU A 322 26.91 -13.92 -10.61
C LEU A 322 25.54 -13.30 -10.28
N ILE A 323 24.88 -13.73 -9.19
CA ILE A 323 23.59 -13.19 -8.77
C ILE A 323 23.63 -11.68 -8.49
N TRP A 324 24.78 -11.16 -8.06
CA TRP A 324 24.96 -9.73 -7.80
C TRP A 324 24.79 -8.88 -9.07
N ILE A 325 25.19 -9.39 -10.24
CA ILE A 325 25.03 -8.69 -11.51
C ILE A 325 23.54 -8.56 -11.85
N PHE A 326 22.78 -9.65 -11.70
CA PHE A 326 21.34 -9.65 -11.96
C PHE A 326 20.57 -8.81 -10.92
N ALA A 327 20.98 -8.85 -9.65
CA ALA A 327 20.41 -8.01 -8.60
C ALA A 327 20.66 -6.52 -8.88
N LEU A 328 21.89 -6.15 -9.26
CA LEU A 328 22.23 -4.77 -9.63
C LEU A 328 21.39 -4.30 -10.82
N LEU A 329 21.24 -5.15 -11.85
CA LEU A 329 20.41 -4.86 -13.01
C LEU A 329 18.95 -4.61 -12.60
N TYR A 330 18.37 -5.48 -11.76
CA TYR A 330 17.02 -5.32 -11.24
C TYR A 330 16.84 -4.00 -10.47
N PHE A 331 17.74 -3.67 -9.54
CA PHE A 331 17.64 -2.43 -8.77
C PHE A 331 17.86 -1.18 -9.62
N ALA A 332 18.77 -1.23 -10.61
CA ALA A 332 19.00 -0.12 -11.52
C ALA A 332 17.75 0.18 -12.35
N ILE A 333 17.17 -0.84 -12.99
CA ILE A 333 15.93 -0.70 -13.79
C ILE A 333 14.77 -0.25 -12.89
N GLY A 334 14.58 -0.91 -11.74
CA GLY A 334 13.53 -0.57 -10.78
C GLY A 334 13.63 0.86 -10.26
N TYR A 335 14.84 1.37 -10.01
CA TYR A 335 15.06 2.76 -9.60
C TYR A 335 14.55 3.74 -10.65
N PHE A 336 14.89 3.55 -11.93
CA PHE A 336 14.43 4.43 -13.01
C PHE A 336 12.92 4.39 -13.18
N ILE A 337 12.32 3.20 -13.20
CA ILE A 337 10.88 3.02 -13.46
C ILE A 337 10.06 3.60 -12.30
N VAL A 338 10.36 3.22 -11.05
CA VAL A 338 9.59 3.69 -9.90
C VAL A 338 9.74 5.19 -9.72
N THR A 339 10.93 5.76 -9.93
CA THR A 339 11.12 7.21 -9.87
C THR A 339 10.30 7.93 -10.94
N TYR A 340 10.31 7.43 -12.17
CA TYR A 340 9.50 7.97 -13.26
C TYR A 340 8.00 7.93 -12.93
N GLN A 341 7.50 6.77 -12.50
CA GLN A 341 6.07 6.60 -12.20
C GLN A 341 5.63 7.42 -10.98
N LEU A 342 6.43 7.48 -9.92
CA LEU A 342 6.13 8.30 -8.73
C LEU A 342 6.10 9.80 -9.07
N SER A 343 6.93 10.24 -10.02
CA SER A 343 6.96 11.65 -10.43
C SER A 343 5.83 12.02 -11.40
N MET A 344 5.42 11.10 -12.29
CA MET A 344 4.57 11.45 -13.44
C MET A 344 3.17 10.82 -13.42
N CYS A 345 2.97 9.70 -12.71
CA CYS A 345 1.76 8.89 -12.85
C CYS A 345 0.95 8.77 -11.56
N TYR A 346 1.61 8.56 -10.42
CA TYR A 346 0.91 8.23 -9.18
C TYR A 346 0.47 9.47 -8.41
N ILE A 347 -0.75 9.38 -7.87
CA ILE A 347 -1.29 10.33 -6.90
C ILE A 347 -1.09 9.71 -5.52
N ASN A 348 -0.28 10.34 -4.68
CA ASN A 348 -0.08 9.89 -3.31
C ASN A 348 -1.31 10.29 -2.48
N THR A 349 -2.10 9.31 -2.07
CA THR A 349 -3.24 9.54 -1.17
C THR A 349 -2.83 9.51 0.29
N ASN A 350 -1.80 8.74 0.63
CA ASN A 350 -1.41 8.49 2.01
C ASN A 350 -0.01 9.06 2.27
N GLU A 351 0.07 10.07 3.14
CA GLU A 351 1.35 10.68 3.53
C GLU A 351 1.79 10.18 4.90
N ILE A 352 2.36 8.98 4.93
CA ILE A 352 2.84 8.35 6.17
C ILE A 352 4.23 8.93 6.59
N GLY A 353 4.87 9.70 5.70
CA GLY A 353 6.22 10.22 5.90
C GLY A 353 7.21 9.09 6.18
N LEU A 354 8.28 9.39 6.93
CA LEU A 354 9.35 8.42 7.21
C LEU A 354 9.02 7.44 8.36
N GLN A 355 7.78 7.40 8.84
CA GLN A 355 7.39 6.60 10.02
C GLN A 355 7.46 5.09 9.78
N LEU A 356 7.39 4.64 8.52
CA LEU A 356 7.51 3.22 8.15
C LEU A 356 8.96 2.72 8.15
N TRP A 357 9.94 3.62 8.14
CA TRP A 357 11.35 3.26 7.98
C TRP A 357 11.88 2.26 9.03
N PRO A 358 11.60 2.39 10.34
CA PRO A 358 12.04 1.40 11.33
C PRO A 358 11.48 0.00 11.03
N SER A 359 10.21 -0.07 10.61
CA SER A 359 9.61 -1.35 10.24
C SER A 359 10.25 -1.94 9.00
N ILE A 360 10.65 -1.12 8.04
CA ILE A 360 11.33 -1.53 6.81
C ILE A 360 12.73 -2.06 7.15
N PHE A 361 13.50 -1.26 7.90
CA PHE A 361 14.83 -1.60 8.34
C PHE A 361 14.87 -2.90 9.15
N ASN A 362 13.98 -3.06 10.13
CA ASN A 362 13.92 -4.28 10.94
C ASN A 362 13.64 -5.53 10.08
N ARG A 363 12.80 -5.41 9.05
CA ARG A 363 12.53 -6.50 8.10
C ARG A 363 13.69 -6.79 7.17
N LEU A 364 14.42 -5.75 6.76
CA LEU A 364 15.65 -5.88 5.98
C LEU A 364 16.68 -6.71 6.75
N ILE A 365 16.90 -6.36 8.02
CA ILE A 365 17.83 -7.11 8.87
C ILE A 365 17.38 -8.54 9.08
N ILE A 366 16.08 -8.80 9.31
CA ILE A 366 15.55 -10.18 9.41
C ILE A 366 15.84 -10.97 8.12
N GLY A 367 15.66 -10.36 6.95
CA GLY A 367 16.02 -10.99 5.67
C GLY A 367 17.51 -11.34 5.58
N ILE A 368 18.38 -10.40 6.00
CA ILE A 368 19.84 -10.62 6.05
C ILE A 368 20.20 -11.77 7.01
N GLU A 369 19.60 -11.82 8.19
CA GLU A 369 19.83 -12.88 9.16
C GLU A 369 19.43 -14.25 8.62
N ILE A 370 18.28 -14.33 7.94
CA ILE A 370 17.83 -15.56 7.28
C ILE A 370 18.82 -15.98 6.18
N GLY A 371 19.35 -15.02 5.41
CA GLY A 371 20.40 -15.28 4.44
C GLY A 371 21.68 -15.82 5.07
N ASN A 372 22.15 -15.20 6.15
CA ASN A 372 23.33 -15.65 6.89
C ASN A 372 23.14 -17.04 7.51
N ILE A 373 21.96 -17.34 8.06
CA ILE A 373 21.61 -18.67 8.58
C ILE A 373 21.62 -19.71 7.44
N THR A 374 21.17 -19.33 6.25
CA THR A 374 21.16 -20.23 5.08
C THR A 374 22.59 -20.52 4.60
N VAL A 375 23.49 -19.52 4.59
CA VAL A 375 24.91 -19.72 4.27
C VAL A 375 25.61 -20.55 5.35
N LEU A 376 25.31 -20.29 6.63
CA LEU A 376 25.78 -21.12 7.74
C LEU A 376 25.34 -22.58 7.55
N ALA A 377 24.08 -22.81 7.17
CA ALA A 377 23.57 -24.14 6.89
C ALA A 377 24.36 -24.79 5.76
N PHE A 378 24.57 -24.12 4.63
CA PHE A 378 25.38 -24.65 3.53
C PHE A 378 26.81 -25.03 3.96
N VAL A 379 27.55 -24.08 4.56
CA VAL A 379 28.95 -24.27 4.96
C VAL A 379 29.11 -25.38 6.00
N SER A 380 28.19 -25.47 6.96
CA SER A 380 28.24 -26.50 8.01
C SER A 380 28.03 -27.90 7.46
N LEU A 381 27.33 -28.03 6.33
CA LEU A 381 27.04 -29.31 5.69
C LEU A 381 28.09 -29.67 4.62
N SER A 382 28.81 -28.68 4.06
CA SER A 382 29.69 -28.86 2.90
C SER A 382 31.19 -28.70 3.17
N GLU A 383 31.64 -27.71 3.96
CA GLU A 383 33.05 -27.28 4.00
C GLU A 383 33.75 -27.48 5.36
N GLY A 384 32.99 -27.65 6.45
CA GLY A 384 33.51 -28.01 7.77
C GLY A 384 33.32 -26.94 8.86
N ILE A 385 33.87 -27.22 10.06
CA ILE A 385 33.54 -26.48 11.29
C ILE A 385 34.11 -25.05 11.30
N GLY A 386 35.28 -24.84 10.69
CA GLY A 386 35.99 -23.55 10.72
C GLY A 386 35.16 -22.38 10.18
N PRO A 387 34.72 -22.42 8.91
CA PRO A 387 33.93 -21.32 8.37
C PRO A 387 32.53 -21.21 9.00
N SER A 388 31.97 -22.30 9.55
CA SER A 388 30.72 -22.25 10.35
C SER A 388 30.86 -21.40 11.62
N VAL A 389 31.99 -21.50 12.33
CA VAL A 389 32.24 -20.68 13.53
C VAL A 389 32.31 -19.19 13.19
N VAL A 390 32.93 -18.85 12.05
CA VAL A 390 32.99 -17.46 11.56
C VAL A 390 31.58 -16.94 11.21
N MET A 391 30.76 -17.77 10.55
CA MET A 391 29.38 -17.40 10.22
C MET A 391 28.50 -17.21 11.46
N LEU A 392 28.67 -18.06 12.50
CA LEU A 392 27.99 -17.87 13.78
C LEU A 392 28.37 -16.55 14.46
N PHE A 393 29.66 -16.19 14.42
CA PHE A 393 30.12 -14.90 14.92
C PHE A 393 29.51 -13.73 14.13
N LEU A 394 29.41 -13.84 12.82
CA LEU A 394 28.78 -12.83 11.96
C LEU A 394 27.30 -12.63 12.31
N ILE A 395 26.53 -13.71 12.45
CA ILE A 395 25.11 -13.67 12.87
C ILE A 395 24.97 -12.96 14.22
N PHE A 396 25.82 -13.30 15.18
CA PHE A 396 25.82 -12.63 16.48
C PHE A 396 26.11 -11.13 16.37
N LEU A 397 27.10 -10.75 15.55
CA LEU A 397 27.50 -9.36 15.36
C LEU A 397 26.38 -8.55 14.69
N VAL A 398 25.74 -9.08 13.65
CA VAL A 398 24.62 -8.43 12.96
C VAL A 398 23.45 -8.23 13.92
N TYR A 399 23.07 -9.26 14.69
CA TYR A 399 22.02 -9.14 15.71
C TYR A 399 22.37 -8.09 16.79
N TRP A 400 23.62 -8.06 17.25
CA TRP A 400 24.06 -7.09 18.25
C TRP A 400 23.99 -5.65 17.73
N VAL A 401 24.50 -5.40 16.51
CA VAL A 401 24.42 -4.08 15.85
C VAL A 401 22.97 -3.69 15.62
N TRP A 402 22.14 -4.61 15.13
CA TRP A 402 20.72 -4.38 14.92
C TRP A 402 20.02 -3.91 16.19
N LYS A 403 20.19 -4.64 17.30
CA LYS A 403 19.58 -4.27 18.58
C LYS A 403 20.05 -2.90 19.08
N LYS A 404 21.32 -2.55 18.86
CA LYS A 404 21.85 -1.22 19.20
C LYS A 404 21.25 -0.12 18.33
N MET A 405 21.11 -0.36 17.03
CA MET A 405 20.50 0.58 16.09
C MET A 405 19.02 0.79 16.38
N ASP A 406 18.27 -0.28 16.57
CA ASP A 406 16.84 -0.25 16.85
C ASP A 406 16.55 0.52 18.15
N GLN A 407 17.25 0.18 19.25
CA GLN A 407 17.12 0.90 20.52
C GLN A 407 17.42 2.40 20.44
N LYS A 408 18.38 2.79 19.60
CA LYS A 408 18.81 4.19 19.46
C LYS A 408 17.89 5.00 18.55
N PHE A 409 17.51 4.43 17.40
CA PHE A 409 16.86 5.17 16.33
C PHE A 409 15.35 5.00 16.28
N GLU A 410 14.79 3.83 16.64
CA GLU A 410 13.33 3.59 16.56
C GLU A 410 12.52 4.64 17.33
N ARG A 411 13.03 5.04 18.50
CA ARG A 411 12.40 6.06 19.37
C ARG A 411 12.25 7.41 18.68
N LEU A 412 13.17 7.78 17.79
CA LEU A 412 13.16 9.07 17.08
C LEU A 412 12.03 9.16 16.04
N PHE A 413 11.59 8.03 15.49
CA PHE A 413 10.53 8.00 14.49
C PHE A 413 9.13 8.04 15.10
N HIS A 414 8.96 7.49 16.31
CA HIS A 414 7.66 7.44 16.99
C HIS A 414 7.44 8.60 17.98
N LYS A 415 8.51 9.13 18.59
CA LYS A 415 8.43 10.28 19.50
C LYS A 415 9.06 11.50 18.84
N ARG A 416 8.24 12.51 18.55
CA ARG A 416 8.72 13.79 18.05
C ARG A 416 9.28 14.61 19.21
N ASP A 417 10.44 15.23 19.00
CA ASP A 417 11.06 16.11 19.98
C ASP A 417 10.12 17.28 20.35
N THR A 418 9.98 17.53 21.65
CA THR A 418 9.15 18.62 22.20
C THR A 418 9.72 19.98 21.82
N ARG A 419 11.04 20.10 21.75
CA ARG A 419 11.71 21.34 21.33
C ARG A 419 11.37 21.68 19.88
N PHE A 420 11.41 20.69 19.00
CA PHE A 420 11.06 20.87 17.59
C PHE A 420 9.57 21.23 17.41
N ALA A 421 8.69 20.63 18.22
CA ALA A 421 7.27 20.97 18.21
C ALA A 421 7.02 22.43 18.65
N HIS A 422 7.69 22.88 19.71
CA HIS A 422 7.62 24.28 20.16
C HIS A 422 8.13 25.25 19.08
N GLN A 423 9.30 24.98 18.49
CA GLN A 423 9.84 25.82 17.42
C GLN A 423 8.90 25.89 16.20
N SER A 424 8.27 24.77 15.85
CA SER A 424 7.27 24.72 14.77
C SER A 424 6.01 25.53 15.10
N ASP A 425 5.58 25.51 16.35
CA ASP A 425 4.45 26.32 16.84
C ASP A 425 4.78 27.82 16.83
N GLU A 426 5.98 28.20 17.28
CA GLU A 426 6.45 29.59 17.20
C GLU A 426 6.49 30.09 15.76
N LEU A 427 7.09 29.32 14.84
CA LEU A 427 7.11 29.64 13.42
C LEU A 427 5.69 29.76 12.84
N SER A 428 4.80 28.84 13.17
CA SER A 428 3.39 28.89 12.73
C SER A 428 2.69 30.14 13.24
N SER A 429 2.96 30.55 14.49
CA SER A 429 2.39 31.74 15.09
C SER A 429 2.90 33.04 14.44
N LYS A 430 4.18 33.09 14.06
CA LYS A 430 4.78 34.22 13.34
C LYS A 430 4.16 34.39 11.95
N HIS A 431 4.06 33.31 11.18
CA HIS A 431 3.41 33.34 9.86
C HIS A 431 1.94 33.77 9.95
N ARG A 432 1.21 33.29 10.96
CA ARG A 432 -0.19 33.70 11.18
C ARG A 432 -0.30 35.19 11.49
N ARG A 433 0.59 35.74 12.33
CA ARG A 433 0.63 37.18 12.62
C ARG A 433 0.96 38.02 11.39
N GLN A 434 1.89 37.56 10.55
CA GLN A 434 2.22 38.23 9.29
C GLN A 434 1.04 38.22 8.31
N ALA A 435 0.34 37.10 8.17
CA ALA A 435 -0.85 37.00 7.31
C ALA A 435 -1.99 37.91 7.79
N LEU A 436 -2.22 37.99 9.11
CA LEU A 436 -3.23 38.89 9.67
C LEU A 436 -2.86 40.37 9.48
N ALA A 437 -1.57 40.71 9.60
CA ALA A 437 -1.09 42.06 9.35
C ALA A 437 -1.26 42.46 7.88
N SER A 438 -0.92 41.57 6.93
CA SER A 438 -1.13 41.84 5.50
C SER A 438 -2.62 41.98 5.14
N GLU A 439 -3.49 41.17 5.74
CA GLU A 439 -4.93 41.27 5.49
C GLU A 439 -5.52 42.58 6.07
N GLN A 440 -4.99 43.07 7.18
CA GLN A 440 -5.36 44.39 7.74
C GLN A 440 -4.85 45.54 6.88
N GLU A 441 -3.63 45.45 6.35
CA GLU A 441 -3.09 46.46 5.42
C GLU A 441 -3.91 46.52 4.12
N GLU A 442 -4.29 45.36 3.57
CA GLU A 442 -5.14 45.24 2.38
C GLU A 442 -6.52 45.88 2.62
N LYS A 443 -7.20 45.54 3.72
CA LYS A 443 -8.49 46.18 4.09
C LYS A 443 -8.36 47.68 4.31
N THR A 444 -7.28 48.15 4.94
CA THR A 444 -7.05 49.58 5.15
C THR A 444 -6.79 50.30 3.81
N SER A 445 -6.19 49.62 2.83
CA SER A 445 -5.98 50.16 1.48
C SER A 445 -7.26 50.17 0.65
N GLU A 446 -8.12 49.15 0.78
CA GLU A 446 -9.45 49.13 0.17
C GLU A 446 -10.33 50.25 0.74
N ASP A 447 -10.41 50.40 2.07
CA ASP A 447 -11.16 51.49 2.73
C ASP A 447 -10.66 52.87 2.26
N LYS A 448 -9.33 53.07 2.15
CA LYS A 448 -8.78 54.32 1.61
C LYS A 448 -9.15 54.53 0.15
N SER A 449 -9.17 53.48 -0.67
CA SER A 449 -9.58 53.57 -2.08
C SER A 449 -11.09 53.84 -2.23
N GLU A 450 -11.93 53.32 -1.32
CA GLU A 450 -13.37 53.59 -1.29
C GLU A 450 -13.66 55.03 -0.84
N ILE A 451 -12.90 55.54 0.15
CA ILE A 451 -12.95 56.94 0.58
C ILE A 451 -12.47 57.90 -0.51
N ILE A 452 -11.42 57.53 -1.28
CA ILE A 452 -10.93 58.33 -2.42
C ILE A 452 -11.90 58.23 -3.61
N GLY A 453 -12.62 57.11 -3.78
CA GLY A 453 -13.65 56.91 -4.79
C GLY A 453 -14.95 57.71 -4.58
N ILE A 454 -15.12 58.34 -3.41
CA ILE A 454 -16.21 59.29 -3.13
C ILE A 454 -15.85 60.72 -3.61
N GLY A 455 -14.61 60.95 -4.05
CA GLY A 455 -14.12 62.25 -4.52
C GLY A 455 -14.00 62.43 -6.04
N THR A 456 -14.21 61.39 -6.85
CA THR A 456 -14.15 61.52 -8.32
C THR A 456 -15.54 61.76 -8.89
N THR A 457 -15.79 63.00 -9.30
CA THR A 457 -16.91 63.42 -10.16
C THR A 457 -17.17 62.43 -11.31
N ASP A 458 -18.45 62.20 -11.62
CA ASP A 458 -19.05 61.35 -12.67
C ASP A 458 -18.57 61.55 -14.13
N GLN A 459 -17.44 62.25 -14.33
CA GLN A 459 -16.83 62.54 -15.62
C GLN A 459 -15.65 61.62 -15.97
N GLU A 460 -14.89 61.09 -15.02
CA GLU A 460 -13.73 60.21 -15.34
C GLU A 460 -14.10 58.73 -15.46
N ARG A 461 -15.22 58.27 -14.89
CA ARG A 461 -15.72 56.89 -15.07
C ARG A 461 -16.17 56.57 -16.49
N ARG A 462 -16.35 57.57 -17.36
CA ARG A 462 -16.77 57.37 -18.76
C ARG A 462 -15.62 57.11 -19.74
N ASN A 463 -14.36 57.26 -19.32
CA ASN A 463 -13.20 57.22 -20.23
C ASN A 463 -12.19 56.09 -19.97
N LEU A 464 -12.48 55.15 -19.07
CA LEU A 464 -11.66 53.94 -18.93
C LEU A 464 -12.03 52.92 -20.02
N PRO A 465 -11.06 52.41 -20.82
CA PRO A 465 -11.34 51.35 -21.77
C PRO A 465 -11.81 50.10 -21.01
N GLN A 466 -13.05 49.71 -21.26
CA GLN A 466 -13.58 48.45 -20.76
C GLN A 466 -12.91 47.30 -21.51
N ASP A 467 -11.93 46.68 -20.87
CA ASP A 467 -11.38 45.41 -21.35
C ASP A 467 -12.32 44.27 -20.90
N PRO A 468 -13.05 43.60 -21.82
CA PRO A 468 -14.11 42.64 -21.49
C PRO A 468 -13.60 41.38 -20.76
N TYR A 469 -12.29 41.21 -20.61
CA TYR A 469 -11.68 40.02 -20.01
C TYR A 469 -11.39 40.14 -18.50
N ILE A 470 -11.37 41.34 -17.91
CA ILE A 470 -10.98 41.53 -16.50
C ILE A 470 -12.18 41.45 -15.54
N ALA A 471 -13.37 41.86 -15.99
CA ALA A 471 -14.59 41.88 -15.17
C ALA A 471 -15.05 40.51 -14.61
N PRO A 472 -14.89 39.38 -15.32
CA PRO A 472 -15.29 38.06 -14.78
C PRO A 472 -14.32 37.52 -13.72
N VAL A 473 -13.04 37.92 -13.77
CA VAL A 473 -11.98 37.38 -12.89
C VAL A 473 -12.12 37.92 -11.47
N LEU A 474 -12.45 39.20 -11.33
CA LEU A 474 -12.69 39.83 -10.02
C LEU A 474 -13.95 39.32 -9.32
N LYS A 475 -14.96 38.89 -10.08
CA LYS A 475 -16.21 38.34 -9.52
C LYS A 475 -16.01 36.94 -8.90
N LYS A 476 -15.00 36.20 -9.36
CA LYS A 476 -14.66 34.85 -8.86
C LYS A 476 -13.80 34.84 -7.60
N TYR A 477 -13.15 35.96 -7.26
CA TYR A 477 -12.38 36.13 -6.03
C TYR A 477 -13.22 36.69 -4.87
N ARG A 478 -14.42 37.21 -5.16
CA ARG A 478 -15.30 37.88 -4.18
C ARG A 478 -16.48 36.99 -3.69
N GLN A 479 -16.64 35.80 -4.27
CA GLN A 479 -17.52 34.72 -3.78
C GLN A 479 -16.65 33.60 -3.24
#